data_AF-A0A286ESD5-F1
#
_entry.id   AF-A0A286ESD5-F1
#
_cell.length_a   1.000
_cell.length_b   1.000
_cell.length_c   1.000
_cell.angle_alpha   90.00
_cell.angle_beta   90.00
_cell.angle_gamma   90.00
#
_symmetry.space_group_name_H-M   'P 1'
#
loop_
_entity.id
_entity.type
_entity.pdbx_description
1 polymer ?
#
loop_
_entity_poly.entity_id
_entity_poly.type
_entity_poly.pdbx_seq_one_letter_code
_entity_poly.pdbx_strand_id
1 'polypeptide(L)' 'MRASSSAQSSDADPDWEYAPLRLPADVTRVSAAVQLSLHAEYGGWELARVLRYGDGSRRVWLRRKRRPAPDLLPLPGLIN' A
#
# COMPACT_ATOMS: atom_id res chain seq x y z
N MET A 1 -4.10 30.29 -10.99
CA MET A 1 -4.82 29.30 -11.84
C MET A 1 -4.73 27.93 -11.17
N ARG A 2 -5.84 27.18 -11.21
CA ARG A 2 -6.25 26.13 -10.27
C ARG A 2 -5.33 24.89 -10.29
N ALA A 3 -4.82 24.49 -9.12
CA ALA A 3 -4.45 23.10 -8.86
C ALA A 3 -5.70 22.41 -8.30
N SER A 4 -6.49 21.81 -9.20
CA SER A 4 -7.59 20.95 -8.80
C SER A 4 -7.01 19.73 -8.08
N SER A 5 -7.13 19.73 -6.75
CA SER A 5 -7.12 18.51 -5.94
C SER A 5 -8.30 17.67 -6.40
N SER A 6 -8.06 16.79 -7.37
CA SER A 6 -9.09 15.85 -7.84
C SER A 6 -9.23 14.73 -6.81
N ALA A 7 -10.19 14.95 -5.92
CA ALA A 7 -11.10 13.96 -5.39
C ALA A 7 -10.47 12.64 -4.90
N GLN A 8 -10.34 12.60 -3.57
CA GLN A 8 -10.42 11.40 -2.74
C GLN A 8 -11.31 10.32 -3.39
N SER A 9 -10.70 9.29 -3.98
CA SER A 9 -11.41 8.11 -4.47
C SER A 9 -11.75 7.24 -3.26
N SER A 10 -12.87 7.54 -2.61
CA SER A 10 -13.35 6.87 -1.41
C SER A 10 -14.36 5.76 -1.74
N ASP A 11 -14.17 5.06 -2.87
CA ASP A 11 -14.68 3.70 -3.07
C ASP A 11 -13.53 2.72 -2.78
N ALA A 12 -12.86 2.94 -1.66
CA ALA A 12 -11.86 2.03 -1.16
C ALA A 12 -12.62 0.84 -0.60
N ASP A 13 -12.64 -0.26 -1.36
CA ASP A 13 -13.10 -1.57 -0.92
C ASP A 13 -12.77 -1.74 0.58
N PRO A 14 -13.79 -1.73 1.48
CA PRO A 14 -13.57 -1.56 2.91
C PRO A 14 -12.75 -2.72 3.49
N ASP A 15 -12.71 -3.84 2.78
CA ASP A 15 -11.97 -5.03 3.16
C ASP A 15 -10.49 -4.95 2.82
N TRP A 16 -10.05 -4.01 1.97
CA TRP A 16 -8.68 -3.96 1.47
C TRP A 16 -7.96 -2.64 1.75
N GLU A 17 -6.70 -2.76 2.12
CA GLU A 17 -5.73 -1.68 2.25
C GLU A 17 -4.78 -1.74 1.06
N TYR A 18 -4.45 -0.60 0.48
CA TYR A 18 -3.50 -0.48 -0.63
C TYR A 18 -2.31 0.38 -0.25
N ALA A 19 -1.10 -0.09 -0.56
CA ALA A 19 0.14 0.64 -0.39
C ALA A 19 0.80 0.90 -1.76
N PRO A 20 0.75 2.15 -2.28
CA PRO A 20 1.47 2.51 -3.50
C PRO A 20 2.96 2.72 -3.20
N LEU A 21 3.83 2.12 -4.01
CA LEU A 21 5.27 2.31 -3.99
C LEU A 21 5.80 2.80 -5.35
N ARG A 22 6.82 3.64 -5.33
CA ARG A 22 7.60 4.00 -6.53
C ARG A 22 8.94 3.29 -6.44
N LEU A 23 9.27 2.52 -7.47
CA LEU A 23 10.58 1.94 -7.66
C LEU A 23 11.34 2.83 -8.66
N PRO A 24 12.46 3.41 -8.24
CA PRO A 24 13.40 4.09 -9.13
C PRO A 24 13.94 3.17 -10.25
N ALA A 25 14.51 3.77 -11.29
CA ALA A 25 15.01 3.05 -12.47
C ALA A 25 16.30 2.26 -12.22
N ASP A 26 17.11 2.69 -11.25
CA ASP A 26 18.33 2.02 -10.77
C ASP A 26 18.05 0.75 -9.95
N VAL A 27 16.84 0.63 -9.41
CA VAL A 27 16.41 -0.62 -8.77
C VAL A 27 16.23 -1.67 -9.86
N THR A 28 17.00 -2.75 -9.79
CA THR A 28 16.88 -3.84 -10.76
C THR A 28 15.55 -4.56 -10.66
N ARG A 29 15.20 -5.35 -11.69
CA ARG A 29 14.02 -6.22 -11.63
C ARG A 29 14.13 -7.28 -10.53
N VAL A 30 15.31 -7.87 -10.35
CA VAL A 30 15.56 -8.94 -9.37
C VAL A 30 15.46 -8.41 -7.96
N SER A 31 16.13 -7.30 -7.65
CA SER A 31 16.09 -6.68 -6.32
C SER A 31 14.66 -6.28 -5.95
N ALA A 32 13.91 -5.70 -6.90
CA ALA A 32 12.49 -5.40 -6.69
C ALA A 32 11.65 -6.65 -6.40
N ALA A 33 11.86 -7.75 -7.15
CA ALA A 33 11.13 -8.99 -6.94
C ALA A 33 11.38 -9.56 -5.54
N VAL A 34 12.64 -9.60 -5.09
CA VAL A 34 13.01 -10.07 -3.75
C VAL A 34 12.31 -9.23 -2.66
N GLN A 35 12.38 -7.90 -2.75
CA GLN A 35 11.75 -7.01 -1.77
C GLN A 35 10.22 -7.19 -1.73
N LEU A 36 9.57 -7.27 -2.90
CA LEU A 36 8.13 -7.50 -2.98
C LEU A 36 7.73 -8.88 -2.42
N SER A 37 8.54 -9.91 -2.65
CA SER A 37 8.32 -11.25 -2.07
C SER A 37 8.43 -11.24 -0.55
N LEU A 38 9.40 -10.51 0.02
CA LEU A 38 9.50 -10.37 1.49
C LEU A 38 8.26 -9.67 2.08
N HIS A 39 7.76 -8.63 1.41
CA HIS A 39 6.51 -7.97 1.82
C HIS A 39 5.31 -8.92 1.75
N ALA A 40 5.26 -9.82 0.76
CA ALA A 40 4.21 -10.82 0.65
C ALA A 40 4.29 -11.87 1.76
N GLU A 41 5.47 -12.45 1.95
CA GLU A 41 5.68 -13.54 2.89
C GLU A 41 5.48 -13.09 4.35
N TYR A 42 6.04 -11.92 4.71
CA TYR A 42 6.11 -11.50 6.10
C TYR A 42 5.20 -10.31 6.45
N GLY A 43 4.78 -9.54 5.45
CA GLY A 43 3.93 -8.36 5.65
C GLY A 43 2.45 -8.58 5.33
N GLY A 44 2.10 -9.76 4.77
CA GLY A 44 0.75 -10.07 4.30
C GLY A 44 0.34 -9.23 3.08
N TRP A 45 1.30 -8.68 2.33
CA TRP A 45 1.04 -7.81 1.19
C TRP A 45 1.10 -8.55 -0.14
N GLU A 46 0.03 -8.50 -0.92
CA GLU A 46 0.00 -9.07 -2.27
C GLU A 46 0.26 -8.00 -3.34
N LEU A 47 0.89 -8.39 -4.44
CA LEU A 47 1.07 -7.51 -5.60
C LEU A 47 -0.27 -7.32 -6.33
N ALA A 48 -0.81 -6.10 -6.31
CA ALA A 48 -2.09 -5.79 -6.95
C ALA A 48 -1.92 -5.28 -8.39
N ARG A 49 -0.94 -4.38 -8.60
CA ARG A 49 -0.72 -3.75 -9.91
C ARG A 49 0.74 -3.31 -10.07
N VAL A 50 1.23 -3.37 -11.31
CA VAL A 50 2.50 -2.79 -11.71
C VAL A 50 2.29 -1.93 -12.94
N LEU A 51 2.84 -0.72 -12.91
CA LEU A 51 2.96 0.17 -14.06
C LEU A 51 4.44 0.47 -14.28
N ARG A 52 4.92 0.23 -15.51
CA ARG A 52 6.27 0.57 -15.94
C ARG A 52 6.22 1.88 -16.73
N TYR A 53 7.14 2.78 -16.46
CA TYR A 53 7.28 4.04 -17.20
C TYR A 53 8.46 3.94 -18.20
N GLY A 54 8.44 4.80 -19.20
CA GLY A 54 9.49 4.86 -20.23
C GLY A 54 10.87 5.27 -19.70
N ASP A 55 10.90 5.98 -18.57
CA ASP A 55 12.12 6.35 -17.84
C ASP A 55 12.75 5.19 -17.06
N GLY A 56 12.17 3.98 -17.15
CA GLY A 56 12.64 2.77 -16.46
C GLY A 56 12.13 2.63 -15.02
N SER A 57 11.53 3.68 -14.46
CA SER A 57 10.92 3.61 -13.14
C SER A 57 9.60 2.84 -13.16
N ARG A 58 9.12 2.42 -12.00
CA ARG A 58 7.89 1.62 -11.87
C ARG A 58 7.03 2.13 -10.73
N ARG A 59 5.72 2.22 -10.92
CA ARG A 59 4.76 2.36 -9.82
C ARG A 59 4.14 1.02 -9.54
N VAL A 60 4.15 0.62 -8.28
CA VAL A 60 3.65 -0.66 -7.79
C VAL A 60 2.56 -0.38 -6.78
N TRP A 61 1.52 -1.19 -6.78
CA TRP A 61 0.50 -1.19 -5.73
C TRP A 61 0.53 -2.54 -5.06
N LEU A 62 0.76 -2.54 -3.76
CA LEU A 62 0.52 -3.69 -2.90
C LEU A 62 -0.89 -3.57 -2.31
N ARG A 63 -1.51 -4.71 -2.00
CA ARG A 63 -2.78 -4.77 -1.27
C ARG A 63 -2.72 -5.80 -0.16
N ARG A 64 -3.51 -5.61 0.89
CA ARG A 64 -3.75 -6.63 1.93
C ARG A 64 -5.14 -6.46 2.50
N LYS A 65 -5.71 -7.52 3.09
CA LYS A 65 -6.98 -7.38 3.78
C LYS A 65 -6.80 -6.48 5.01
N ARG A 66 -7.72 -5.55 5.23
CA ARG A 66 -7.80 -4.80 6.48
C ARG A 66 -8.10 -5.81 7.57
N ARG A 67 -7.21 -5.88 8.55
CA ARG A 67 -7.57 -6.54 9.80
C ARG A 67 -8.56 -5.61 10.49
N PRO A 68 -9.66 -6.12 11.07
CA PRO A 68 -10.41 -5.36 12.05
C PRO A 68 -9.39 -4.78 13.02
N ALA A 69 -9.54 -3.50 13.38
CA ALA A 69 -8.80 -3.00 14.53
C ALA A 69 -8.99 -4.04 15.65
N PRO A 70 -7.91 -4.52 16.29
CA PRO A 70 -8.10 -5.34 17.47
C PRO A 70 -9.10 -4.56 18.33
N ASP A 71 -10.16 -5.23 18.77
CA ASP A 71 -11.16 -4.64 19.65
C ASP A 71 -10.38 -4.20 20.88
N LEU A 72 -9.88 -2.95 20.83
CA LEU A 72 -9.13 -2.32 21.87
C LEU A 72 -10.22 -2.11 22.90
N LEU A 73 -10.34 -3.11 23.78
CA LEU A 73 -11.13 -3.04 24.99
C LEU A 73 -11.01 -1.61 25.50
N PRO A 74 -12.13 -0.91 25.76
CA PRO A 74 -12.08 0.45 26.26
C PRO A 74 -11.11 0.44 27.44
N LEU A 75 -10.00 1.18 27.33
CA LEU A 75 -8.95 1.18 28.35
C LEU A 75 -9.65 1.40 29.70
N PRO A 76 -9.67 0.39 30.60
CA PRO A 76 -10.38 0.54 31.85
C PRO A 76 -9.58 1.52 32.70
N GLY A 77 -10.07 2.75 32.87
CA GLY A 77 -9.47 3.69 33.82
C GLY A 77 -9.52 5.19 33.52
N LEU A 78 -10.15 5.67 32.45
CA LEU A 78 -10.37 7.12 32.28
C LEU A 78 -11.82 7.51 32.60
N ILE A 79 -12.16 7.39 33.88
CA ILE A 79 -13.23 8.16 34.50
C ILE A 79 -12.56 9.12 35.50
N ASN A 80 -12.56 10.40 35.16
CA ASN A 80 -12.28 11.52 36.06
C ASN A 80 -13.59 12.07 36.58
#